data_AF-A0A7C2TY34-F1
#
_entry.id   AF-A0A7C2TY34-F1
#
_cell.length_a   1.000
_cell.length_b   1.000
_cell.length_c   1.000
_cell.angle_alpha   90.00
_cell.angle_beta   90.00
_cell.angle_gamma   90.00
#
_symmetry.space_group_name_H-M   'P 1'
#
loop_
_entity.id
_entity.type
_entity.pdbx_description
1 polymer ?
#
loop_
_entity_poly.entity_id
_entity_poly.type
_entity_poly.pdbx_seq_one_letter_code
_entity_poly.pdbx_strand_id
1 'polypeptide(L)'
;MMETKLEQPLAPPPSLRELIQANIEQILIDRFFHGDAESYFLFIEILDSIKSWTEAEELINEEAIRRGVHPTTLPAMKLKRLIKRKLGVM
;
A
#
# COMPACT_ATOMS: atom_id res chain seq x y z
N MET A 1 8.94 -29.71 33.97
CA MET A 1 8.27 -29.91 32.67
C MET A 1 8.29 -28.56 31.97
N MET A 2 9.04 -28.42 30.88
CA MET A 2 9.07 -27.17 30.12
C MET A 2 7.87 -27.20 29.15
N GLU A 3 6.88 -26.36 29.39
CA GLU A 3 5.77 -26.15 28.46
C GLU A 3 6.31 -25.37 27.26
N THR A 4 6.55 -26.09 26.16
CA THR A 4 6.76 -25.48 24.85
C THR A 4 5.46 -24.78 24.45
N LYS A 5 5.42 -23.45 24.60
CA LYS A 5 4.41 -22.61 23.94
C LYS A 5 4.51 -22.89 22.44
N LEU A 6 3.52 -23.60 21.92
CA LEU A 6 3.25 -23.71 20.49
C LEU A 6 3.17 -22.28 19.93
N GLU A 7 4.22 -21.84 19.26
CA GLU A 7 4.18 -20.65 18.41
C GLU A 7 3.07 -20.90 17.39
N GLN A 8 1.92 -20.25 17.60
CA GLN A 8 0.88 -20.20 16.58
C GLN A 8 1.53 -19.69 15.31
N PRO A 9 1.29 -20.30 14.13
CA PRO A 9 1.82 -19.77 12.89
C PRO A 9 1.30 -18.34 12.77
N LEU A 10 2.23 -17.38 12.82
CA LEU A 10 1.93 -15.98 12.54
C LEU A 10 1.19 -15.95 11.21
N ALA A 11 -0.08 -15.54 11.23
CA ALA A 11 -0.85 -15.39 10.01
C ALA A 11 -0.04 -14.55 9.02
N PRO A 12 -0.06 -14.89 7.71
CA PRO A 12 0.65 -14.09 6.73
C PRO A 12 0.20 -12.63 6.86
N PRO A 13 1.11 -11.66 6.69
CA PRO A 13 0.74 -10.26 6.74
C PRO A 13 -0.38 -10.01 5.72
N PRO A 14 -1.37 -9.17 6.06
CA PRO A 14 -2.48 -8.89 5.16
C PRO A 14 -1.97 -8.27 3.86
N SER A 15 -2.64 -8.62 2.76
CA SER A 15 -2.41 -7.97 1.48
C SER A 15 -2.78 -6.48 1.56
N LEU A 16 -2.14 -5.67 0.72
CA LEU A 16 -2.43 -4.25 0.61
C LEU A 16 -3.89 -4.01 0.22
N ARG A 17 -4.45 -4.87 -0.64
CA ARG A 17 -5.87 -4.83 -1.05
C ARG A 17 -6.81 -4.98 0.15
N GLU A 18 -6.52 -5.90 1.07
CA GLU A 18 -7.33 -6.08 2.30
C GLU A 18 -7.26 -4.88 3.25
N LEU A 19 -6.17 -4.10 3.19
CA LEU A 19 -6.00 -2.90 4.01
C LEU A 19 -6.69 -1.66 3.41
N ILE A 20 -6.93 -1.66 2.10
CA ILE A 20 -7.57 -0.53 1.41
C ILE A 20 -9.08 -0.63 1.57
N GLN A 21 -9.66 0.36 2.24
CA GLN A 21 -11.12 0.50 2.32
C GLN A 21 -11.69 1.02 0.99
N ALA A 22 -12.91 0.62 0.64
CA ALA A 22 -13.56 0.98 -0.63
C ALA A 22 -13.61 2.51 -0.89
N ASN A 23 -13.81 3.32 0.14
CA ASN A 23 -13.77 4.78 0.01
C ASN A 23 -12.36 5.34 -0.28
N ILE A 24 -11.30 4.67 0.20
CA ILE A 24 -9.91 5.03 -0.09
C ILE A 24 -9.56 4.59 -1.50
N GLU A 25 -9.96 3.38 -1.91
CA GLU A 25 -9.83 2.89 -3.27
C GLU A 25 -10.41 3.89 -4.28
N GLN A 26 -11.67 4.28 -4.09
CA GLN A 26 -12.32 5.25 -4.97
C GLN A 26 -11.58 6.59 -5.03
N ILE A 27 -11.09 7.10 -3.90
CA ILE A 27 -10.30 8.34 -3.86
C ILE A 27 -8.98 8.20 -4.61
N LEU A 28 -8.31 7.05 -4.50
CA LEU A 28 -7.08 6.77 -5.23
C LEU A 28 -7.36 6.70 -6.74
N ILE A 29 -8.37 5.95 -7.15
CA ILE A 29 -8.77 5.84 -8.55
C ILE A 29 -9.08 7.23 -9.12
N ASP A 30 -9.98 7.98 -8.49
CA ASP A 30 -10.45 9.26 -9.03
C ASP A 30 -9.41 10.37 -8.98
N ARG A 31 -8.66 10.48 -7.88
CA ARG A 31 -7.81 11.66 -7.63
C ARG A 31 -6.31 11.42 -7.80
N PHE A 32 -5.86 10.18 -7.69
CA PHE A 32 -4.45 9.83 -7.91
C PHE A 32 -4.26 9.23 -9.30
N PHE A 33 -5.18 8.36 -9.73
CA PHE A 33 -5.13 7.68 -11.03
C PHE A 33 -5.99 8.37 -12.10
N HIS A 34 -6.73 9.44 -11.78
CA HIS A 34 -7.58 10.19 -12.71
C HIS A 34 -8.66 9.33 -13.41
N GLY A 35 -9.28 8.41 -12.65
CA GLY A 35 -10.29 7.49 -13.15
C GLY A 35 -9.74 6.21 -13.79
N ASP A 36 -8.43 6.08 -13.93
CA ASP A 36 -7.76 4.91 -14.50
C ASP A 36 -7.66 3.76 -13.48
N ALA A 37 -8.78 3.04 -13.33
CA ALA A 37 -8.89 1.91 -12.41
C ALA A 37 -7.96 0.74 -12.78
N GLU A 38 -7.69 0.52 -14.07
CA GLU A 38 -6.82 -0.57 -14.53
C GLU A 38 -5.39 -0.35 -14.04
N SER A 39 -4.81 0.82 -14.30
CA SER A 39 -3.48 1.14 -13.78
C SER A 39 -3.43 1.13 -12.26
N TYR A 40 -4.51 1.53 -11.59
CA TYR A 40 -4.59 1.45 -10.13
C TYR A 40 -4.42 0.01 -9.65
N PHE A 41 -5.17 -0.94 -10.21
CA PHE A 41 -5.09 -2.34 -9.79
C PHE A 41 -3.72 -2.94 -10.04
N LEU A 42 -3.12 -2.69 -11.20
CA LEU A 42 -1.77 -3.13 -11.52
C LEU A 42 -0.74 -2.53 -10.55
N PHE A 43 -0.85 -1.24 -10.23
CA PHE A 43 0.05 -0.58 -9.32
C PHE A 43 -0.06 -1.11 -7.88
N ILE A 44 -1.28 -1.39 -7.41
CA ILE A 44 -1.51 -2.00 -6.11
C ILE A 44 -0.90 -3.41 -6.03
N GLU A 45 -0.98 -4.20 -7.09
CA GLU A 45 -0.35 -5.53 -7.14
C GLU A 45 1.18 -5.45 -7.08
N ILE A 46 1.77 -4.50 -7.81
CA ILE A 46 3.22 -4.22 -7.74
C ILE A 46 3.60 -3.85 -6.30
N LEU A 47 2.90 -2.87 -5.70
CA LEU A 47 3.16 -2.42 -4.33
C LEU A 47 2.97 -3.53 -3.28
N ASP A 48 2.04 -4.46 -3.51
CA ASP A 48 1.79 -5.58 -2.60
C ASP A 48 2.96 -6.56 -2.56
N SER A 49 3.68 -6.71 -3.68
CA SER A 49 4.88 -7.56 -3.76
C SER A 49 6.11 -6.99 -3.04
N ILE A 50 6.15 -5.66 -2.82
CA ILE A 50 7.30 -4.97 -2.23
C ILE A 50 7.39 -5.26 -0.73
N LYS A 51 8.63 -5.45 -0.27
CA LYS A 51 8.98 -5.73 1.13
C LYS A 51 9.74 -4.58 1.81
N SER A 52 10.18 -3.57 1.05
CA SER A 52 10.95 -2.43 1.53
C SER A 52 10.09 -1.16 1.56
N TRP A 53 10.11 -0.44 2.69
CA TRP A 53 9.42 0.85 2.80
C TRP A 53 10.00 1.86 1.81
N THR A 54 11.31 1.95 1.72
CA THR A 54 12.01 2.90 0.85
C THR A 54 11.64 2.69 -0.62
N GLU A 55 11.67 1.43 -1.08
CA GLU A 55 11.32 1.07 -2.46
C GLU A 55 9.85 1.40 -2.78
N ALA A 56 8.93 1.08 -1.87
CA ALA A 56 7.52 1.40 -2.06
C ALA A 56 7.27 2.92 -2.05
N GLU A 57 7.97 3.68 -1.20
CA GLU A 57 7.86 5.13 -1.17
C GLU A 57 8.37 5.78 -2.46
N GLU A 58 9.51 5.32 -2.97
CA GLU A 58 10.07 5.78 -4.25
C GLU A 58 9.07 5.54 -5.38
N LEU A 59 8.53 4.32 -5.51
CA LEU A 59 7.55 4.00 -6.54
C LEU A 59 6.26 4.83 -6.43
N ILE A 60 5.76 5.09 -5.21
CA ILE A 60 4.60 5.97 -5.02
C ILE A 60 4.93 7.40 -5.47
N ASN A 61 6.13 7.90 -5.17
CA ASN A 61 6.54 9.25 -5.57
C ASN A 61 6.70 9.36 -7.09
N GLU A 62 7.34 8.38 -7.72
CA GLU A 62 7.52 8.32 -9.17
C GLU A 62 6.17 8.27 -9.90
N GLU A 63 5.26 7.40 -9.44
CA GLU A 63 3.91 7.30 -10.01
C GLU A 63 3.12 8.60 -9.81
N ALA A 64 3.25 9.25 -8.65
CA ALA A 64 2.63 10.55 -8.41
C ALA A 64 3.15 11.61 -9.38
N ILE A 65 4.48 11.72 -9.54
CA ILE A 65 5.12 12.65 -10.48
C ILE A 65 4.66 12.37 -11.92
N ARG A 66 4.66 11.10 -12.34
CA ARG A 66 4.22 10.67 -13.68
C ARG A 66 2.79 11.08 -13.98
N ARG A 67 1.91 11.06 -12.96
CA ARG A 67 0.52 11.46 -13.08
C ARG A 67 0.28 12.96 -12.85
N GLY A 68 1.32 13.74 -12.54
CA GLY A 68 1.16 15.17 -12.22
C GLY A 68 0.52 15.43 -10.85
N VAL A 69 0.55 14.45 -9.96
CA VAL A 69 0.05 14.52 -8.59
C VAL A 69 1.22 14.81 -7.65
N HIS A 70 1.08 15.78 -6.75
CA HIS A 70 2.14 16.04 -5.79
C HIS A 70 2.28 14.86 -4.79
N PRO A 71 3.50 14.37 -4.48
CA PRO A 71 3.69 13.20 -3.61
C PRO A 71 3.20 13.36 -2.17
N THR A 72 2.90 14.60 -1.76
CA THR A 72 2.36 14.95 -0.44
C THR A 72 0.86 15.21 -0.44
N THR A 73 0.17 14.95 -1.55
CA THR A 73 -1.30 15.00 -1.58
C THR A 73 -1.90 14.00 -0.60
N LEU A 74 -3.10 14.28 -0.10
CA LEU A 74 -3.82 13.38 0.82
C LEU A 74 -3.92 11.93 0.31
N PRO A 75 -4.27 11.66 -0.97
CA PRO A 75 -4.30 10.29 -1.50
C PRO A 75 -2.92 9.60 -1.46
N ALA A 76 -1.86 10.30 -1.87
CA ALA A 76 -0.50 9.77 -1.85
C ALA A 76 -0.04 9.43 -0.42
N MET A 77 -0.28 10.33 0.54
CA MET A 77 0.04 10.11 1.95
C MET A 77 -0.77 8.96 2.56
N LYS A 78 -2.04 8.80 2.17
CA LYS A 78 -2.87 7.66 2.61
C LYS A 78 -2.30 6.34 2.10
N LEU A 79 -1.93 6.26 0.82
CA LEU A 79 -1.33 5.07 0.24
C LEU A 79 -0.01 4.71 0.94
N LYS A 80 0.87 5.69 1.13
CA LYS A 80 2.11 5.57 1.91
C LYS A 80 1.87 4.98 3.31
N ARG A 81 0.87 5.49 4.03
CA ARG A 81 0.51 5.02 5.37
C ARG A 81 0.04 3.57 5.38
N LEU A 82 -0.73 3.15 4.36
CA LEU A 82 -1.20 1.77 4.22
C LEU A 82 -0.04 0.80 3.99
N ILE A 83 0.94 1.18 3.16
CA ILE A 83 2.15 0.40 2.94
C ILE A 83 2.97 0.27 4.23
N LYS A 84 3.19 1.37 4.97
CA LYS A 84 3.88 1.32 6.27
C LYS A 84 3.24 0.31 7.22
N ARG A 85 1.91 0.30 7.27
CA ARG A 85 1.14 -0.66 8.09
C ARG A 85 1.32 -2.10 7.61
N LYS A 86 1.25 -2.35 6.30
CA LYS A 86 1.52 -3.67 5.70
C LYS A 86 2.90 -4.20 6.06
N LEU A 87 3.91 -3.32 5.98
CA LEU A 87 5.31 -3.67 6.22
C LEU A 87 5.71 -3.67 7.70
N GLY A 88 4.82 -3.25 8.61
CA GLY A 88 5.12 -3.18 10.05
C GLY A 88 6.12 -2.10 10.42
N VAL A 89 6.32 -1.08 9.57
CA VAL A 89 7.24 0.04 9.81
C VAL A 89 6.42 1.23 10.28
N MET A 90 6.32 1.43 11.60
CA MET A 90 5.60 2.57 12.20
C MET A 90 6.56 3.70 12.58
#